data_AF-A0AAV4JL73-F1
#
_entry.id   AF-A0AAV4JL73-F1
#
_cell.length_a   1.000
_cell.length_b   1.000
_cell.length_c   1.000
_cell.angle_alpha   90.00
_cell.angle_beta   90.00
_cell.angle_gamma   90.00
#
_symmetry.space_group_name_H-M   'P 1'
#
loop_
_entity.id
_entity.type
_entity.pdbx_description
1 polymer ?
#
loop_
_entity_poly.entity_id
_entity_poly.type
_entity_poly.pdbx_seq_one_letter_code
_entity_poly.pdbx_strand_id
1 'polypeptide(L)'
;MDGALGTWRTDVARCEKLVELSLTSGVPKELCTEENLGKCRVHVSMDGDYITSKTEMPGMPTKEIKYKMGEPFEMETPKGKFKVREIF
;
A
#
# COMPACT_ATOMS: atom_id res chain seq x y z
N MET A 1 9.74 1.04 -15.34
CA MET A 1 8.54 1.19 -14.48
C MET A 1 7.43 0.22 -14.83
N ASP A 2 7.34 -0.28 -16.07
CA ASP A 2 6.27 -1.22 -16.49
C ASP A 2 6.04 -2.42 -15.57
N GLY A 3 7.11 -3.01 -15.02
CA GLY A 3 7.00 -4.20 -14.17
C GLY A 3 6.25 -4.01 -12.85
N ALA A 4 5.95 -2.77 -12.43
CA ALA A 4 5.18 -2.47 -11.23
C ALA A 4 3.70 -2.18 -11.51
N LEU A 5 3.31 -1.96 -12.78
CA LEU A 5 1.93 -1.67 -13.16
C LEU A 5 1.07 -2.94 -13.12
N GLY A 6 -0.19 -2.78 -12.73
CA GLY A 6 -1.16 -3.87 -12.65
C GLY A 6 -1.71 -4.09 -11.25
N THR A 7 -2.34 -5.25 -11.05
CA THR A 7 -2.96 -5.62 -9.79
C THR A 7 -2.15 -6.72 -9.11
N TRP A 8 -1.71 -6.43 -7.91
CA TRP A 8 -0.90 -7.29 -7.07
C TRP A 8 -1.70 -7.74 -5.86
N ARG A 9 -1.34 -8.91 -5.35
CA ARG A 9 -1.92 -9.47 -4.12
C ARG A 9 -0.78 -9.88 -3.20
N THR A 10 -0.96 -9.68 -1.91
CA THR A 10 0.03 -10.11 -0.92
C THR A 10 0.12 -11.64 -0.88
N ASP A 11 1.31 -12.16 -1.14
CA ASP A 11 1.64 -13.57 -0.95
C ASP A 11 2.19 -13.77 0.47
N VAL A 12 1.29 -14.10 1.40
CA VAL A 12 1.60 -14.19 2.83
C VAL A 12 2.70 -15.21 3.11
N ALA A 13 2.73 -16.33 2.36
CA ALA A 13 3.73 -17.38 2.53
C ALA A 13 5.16 -16.89 2.22
N ARG A 14 5.29 -15.78 1.50
CA ARG A 14 6.56 -15.16 1.11
C ARG A 14 6.85 -13.87 1.88
N CYS A 15 6.01 -13.50 2.86
CA CYS A 15 6.16 -12.27 3.62
C CYS A 15 6.49 -12.56 5.09
N GLU A 16 7.77 -12.44 5.45
CA GLU A 16 8.19 -12.55 6.84
C GLU A 16 7.67 -11.37 7.68
N LYS A 17 7.20 -11.65 8.89
CA LYS A 17 6.72 -10.64 9.87
C LYS A 17 5.58 -9.74 9.39
N LEU A 18 4.81 -10.18 8.39
CA LEU A 18 3.70 -9.40 7.81
C LEU A 18 2.66 -8.96 8.86
N VAL A 19 2.30 -9.85 9.77
CA VAL A 19 1.32 -9.57 10.84
C VAL A 19 1.85 -8.51 11.81
N GLU A 20 3.09 -8.65 12.28
CA GLU A 20 3.73 -7.69 13.20
C GLU A 20 3.87 -6.29 12.58
N LEU A 21 4.27 -6.23 11.30
CA LEU A 21 4.35 -4.98 10.55
C LEU A 21 2.97 -4.32 10.42
N SER A 22 1.93 -5.10 10.12
CA SER A 22 0.57 -4.59 9.93
C SER A 22 0.00 -3.99 11.21
N LEU A 23 0.21 -4.68 12.34
CA LEU A 23 -0.16 -4.18 13.67
C LEU A 23 0.56 -2.86 13.98
N THR A 24 1.88 -2.80 13.74
CA THR A 24 2.70 -1.61 14.03
C THR A 24 2.36 -0.42 13.12
N SER A 25 1.80 -0.70 11.94
CA SER A 25 1.36 0.30 10.95
C SER A 25 -0.04 0.85 11.23
N GLY A 26 -0.72 0.36 12.27
CA GLY A 26 -2.03 0.85 12.70
C GLY A 26 -3.22 0.11 12.09
N VAL A 27 -3.01 -1.09 11.51
CA VAL A 27 -4.13 -1.96 11.13
C VAL A 27 -4.75 -2.55 12.41
N PRO A 28 -6.09 -2.51 12.58
CA PRO A 28 -6.79 -3.12 13.69
C PRO A 28 -6.40 -4.58 13.88
N LYS A 29 -6.23 -4.98 15.14
CA LYS A 29 -5.78 -6.33 15.49
C LYS A 29 -6.67 -7.42 14.91
N GLU A 30 -7.98 -7.18 14.84
CA GLU A 30 -8.98 -8.09 14.25
C GLU A 30 -8.79 -8.30 12.73
N LEU A 31 -8.19 -7.34 12.04
CA LEU A 31 -7.90 -7.41 10.60
C LEU A 31 -6.48 -7.90 10.30
N CYS A 32 -5.59 -7.94 11.30
CA CYS A 32 -4.22 -8.42 11.19
C CYS A 32 -4.11 -9.95 11.24
N THR A 33 -4.92 -10.64 10.43
CA THR A 33 -4.81 -12.08 10.24
C THR A 33 -4.14 -12.37 8.90
N GLU A 34 -3.38 -13.46 8.82
CA GLU A 34 -2.80 -13.91 7.55
C GLU A 34 -3.86 -14.05 6.45
N GLU A 35 -5.05 -14.52 6.79
CA GLU A 35 -6.16 -14.64 5.84
C GLU A 35 -6.59 -13.27 5.28
N ASN A 36 -6.78 -12.25 6.13
CA ASN A 36 -7.20 -10.92 5.70
C ASN A 36 -6.09 -10.17 4.98
N LEU A 37 -4.86 -10.26 5.49
CA LEU A 37 -3.67 -9.65 4.88
C LEU A 37 -3.37 -10.27 3.52
N GLY A 38 -3.58 -11.58 3.39
CA GLY A 38 -3.47 -12.29 2.12
C GLY A 38 -4.56 -11.92 1.13
N LYS A 39 -5.65 -11.26 1.52
CA LYS A 39 -6.67 -10.73 0.60
C LYS A 39 -6.38 -9.28 0.19
N CYS A 40 -5.35 -8.65 0.74
CA CYS A 40 -4.94 -7.30 0.37
C CYS A 40 -4.56 -7.25 -1.11
N ARG A 41 -5.11 -6.26 -1.82
CA ARG A 41 -4.85 -6.01 -3.23
C ARG A 41 -4.27 -4.61 -3.40
N VAL A 42 -3.23 -4.50 -4.21
CA VAL A 42 -2.64 -3.23 -4.60
C VAL A 42 -2.78 -3.11 -6.11
N HIS A 43 -3.52 -2.12 -6.57
CA HIS A 43 -3.62 -1.77 -7.97
C HIS A 43 -2.77 -0.55 -8.25
N VAL A 44 -1.83 -0.68 -9.18
CA VAL A 44 -0.95 0.42 -9.60
C VAL A 44 -1.22 0.70 -11.07
N SER A 45 -1.60 1.93 -11.36
CA SER A 45 -1.82 2.44 -12.72
C SER A 45 -1.03 3.72 -12.95
N MET A 46 -0.80 4.04 -14.21
CA MET A 46 -0.08 5.25 -14.62
C MET A 46 -0.88 5.99 -15.69
N ASP A 47 -1.02 7.30 -15.51
CA ASP A 47 -1.71 8.22 -16.42
C ASP A 47 -0.77 9.41 -16.69
N GLY A 48 -0.10 9.36 -17.85
CA GLY A 48 1.02 10.26 -18.14
C GLY A 48 2.13 10.14 -17.09
N ASP A 49 2.47 11.25 -16.44
CA ASP A 49 3.50 11.30 -15.38
C ASP A 49 2.99 10.90 -13.99
N TYR A 50 1.68 10.67 -13.85
CA TYR A 50 1.07 10.37 -12.55
C TYR A 50 0.91 8.87 -12.35
N ILE A 51 1.38 8.38 -11.22
CA ILE A 51 1.13 7.04 -10.73
C ILE A 51 -0.02 7.10 -9.73
N THR A 52 -0.97 6.17 -9.86
CA THR A 52 -2.04 5.96 -8.89
C THR A 52 -1.86 4.58 -8.27
N SER A 53 -1.66 4.54 -6.95
CA SER A 53 -1.61 3.31 -6.16
C SER A 53 -2.85 3.22 -5.30
N LYS A 54 -3.65 2.18 -5.54
CA LYS A 54 -4.90 1.90 -4.82
C LYS A 54 -4.72 0.62 -4.01
N THR A 55 -4.79 0.72 -2.70
CA THR A 55 -4.68 -0.42 -1.77
C THR A 55 -6.06 -0.74 -1.19
N GLU A 56 -6.49 -1.98 -1.38
CA GLU A 56 -7.77 -2.52 -0.94
C GLU A 56 -7.51 -3.66 0.07
N MET A 57 -7.95 -3.46 1.30
CA MET A 57 -7.85 -4.46 2.37
C MET A 57 -9.25 -4.73 2.93
N PRO A 58 -9.66 -6.00 3.13
CA PRO A 58 -10.96 -6.30 3.73
C PRO A 58 -11.11 -5.66 5.12
N GLY A 59 -12.26 -5.02 5.36
CA GLY A 59 -12.55 -4.36 6.64
C GLY A 59 -11.90 -2.98 6.81
N MET A 60 -11.21 -2.47 5.79
CA MET A 60 -10.57 -1.15 5.77
C MET A 60 -11.10 -0.30 4.62
N PRO A 61 -11.19 1.03 4.77
CA PRO A 61 -11.43 1.90 3.64
C PRO A 61 -10.28 1.77 2.64
N THR A 62 -10.63 1.71 1.36
CA THR A 62 -9.67 1.77 0.27
C THR A 62 -8.81 3.01 0.40
N LYS A 63 -7.49 2.83 0.32
CA LYS A 63 -6.54 3.94 0.26
C LYS A 63 -6.09 4.13 -1.17
N GLU A 64 -6.18 5.36 -1.65
CA GLU A 64 -5.69 5.73 -2.97
C GLU A 64 -4.67 6.86 -2.81
N ILE A 65 -3.54 6.72 -3.50
CA ILE A 65 -2.45 7.70 -3.49
C ILE A 65 -2.10 7.98 -4.94
N LYS A 66 -2.22 9.24 -5.35
CA LYS A 66 -1.79 9.73 -6.65
C LYS A 66 -0.55 10.59 -6.49
N TYR A 67 0.53 10.24 -7.16
CA TYR A 67 1.83 10.91 -7.03
C TYR A 67 2.57 10.92 -8.35
N LYS A 68 3.64 11.72 -8.41
CA LYS A 68 4.57 11.75 -9.55
C LYS A 68 5.92 11.23 -9.12
N MET A 69 6.58 10.54 -10.03
CA MET A 69 7.93 10.03 -9.79
C MET A 69 8.93 11.16 -9.68
N GLY A 70 9.79 11.09 -8.65
CA GLY A 70 10.81 12.10 -8.42
C GLY A 70 10.31 13.44 -7.87
N GLU A 71 9.00 13.64 -7.68
CA GLU A 71 8.43 14.81 -7.00
C GLU A 71 7.98 14.43 -5.57
N PRO A 72 8.26 15.26 -4.55
CA PRO A 72 7.79 15.00 -3.20
C PRO A 72 6.26 15.15 -3.11
N PHE A 73 5.60 14.23 -2.40
CA PHE A 73 4.17 14.29 -2.11
C PHE A 73 3.89 14.08 -0.61
N GLU A 74 2.74 14.53 -0.15
CA GLU A 74 2.31 14.33 1.24
C GLU A 74 1.53 13.02 1.37
N MET A 75 1.99 12.15 2.27
CA MET A 75 1.32 10.91 2.63
C MET A 75 0.82 11.00 4.06
N GLU A 76 -0.48 10.75 4.26
CA GLU A 76 -1.07 10.65 5.59
C GLU A 76 -1.06 9.20 6.06
N THR A 77 -0.47 8.98 7.23
CA THR A 77 -0.48 7.69 7.92
C THR A 77 -1.16 7.87 9.27
N PRO A 78 -1.56 6.78 9.96
CA PRO A 78 -2.06 6.88 11.34
C PRO A 78 -1.10 7.56 12.31
N LYS A 79 0.20 7.68 11.96
CA LYS A 79 1.24 8.34 12.76
C LYS A 79 1.46 9.82 12.42
N GLY A 80 0.74 10.36 11.42
CA GLY A 80 0.87 11.74 10.97
C GLY A 80 1.16 11.87 9.47
N LYS A 81 1.39 13.11 9.02
CA LYS A 81 1.71 13.45 7.63
C LYS A 81 3.21 13.42 7.40
N PHE A 82 3.64 12.74 6.34
CA PHE A 82 5.03 12.59 5.94
C PHE A 82 5.21 13.09 4.51
N LYS A 83 6.32 13.79 4.23
CA LYS A 83 6.73 14.08 2.86
C LYS A 83 7.54 12.90 2.34
N VAL A 84 7.05 12.29 1.27
CA VAL A 84 7.65 11.11 0.63
C VAL A 84 8.07 11.49 -0.78
N ARG A 85 9.21 10.97 -1.24
CA ARG A 85 9.66 11.09 -2.62
C ARG A 85 10.06 9.70 -3.10
N GLU A 86 9.34 9.17 -4.08
CA GLU A 86 9.72 7.91 -4.71
C GLU A 86 10.75 8.15 -5.80
N ILE A 87 11.85 7.43 -5.70
CA ILE A 87 13.00 7.40 -6.62
C ILE A 87 13.32 5.93 -6.87
N PHE A 88 13.20 5.49 -8.13
CA PHE A 88 13.62 4.17 -8.59
C PHE A 88 15.01 4.27 -9.23
#